data_AF-R9M366-F1
#
_entry.id   AF-R9M366-F1
#
_cell.length_a   1.000
_cell.length_b   1.000
_cell.length_c   1.000
_cell.angle_alpha   90.00
_cell.angle_beta   90.00
_cell.angle_gamma   90.00
#
_symmetry.space_group_name_H-M   'P 1'
#
loop_
_entity.id
_entity.type
_entity.pdbx_description
1 polymer ?
#
loop_
_entity_poly.entity_id
_entity_poly.type
_entity_poly.pdbx_seq_one_letter_code
_entity_poly.pdbx_strand_id
1 'polypeptide(L)'
;MKAAISLNPDAEVVRSVREGLERTGGYCPCRLERTEATKCMCREFREQVADPNFEGFCHCMLYYKSYEKKENEHERSKRKEL
;
A
#
# COMPACT_ATOMS: atom_id res chain seq x y z
N MET A 1 13.93 4.60 9.59
CA MET A 1 13.24 3.41 9.02
C MET A 1 13.02 3.68 7.55
N LYS A 2 13.14 2.69 6.66
CA LYS A 2 12.90 2.91 5.22
C LYS A 2 11.44 2.53 4.95
N ALA A 3 10.65 3.47 4.43
CA ALA A 3 9.28 3.18 4.03
C ALA A 3 9.26 2.37 2.72
N ALA A 4 8.35 1.41 2.63
CA ALA A 4 8.06 0.65 1.42
C ALA A 4 6.54 0.58 1.22
N ILE A 5 6.10 0.51 -0.05
CA ILE A 5 4.71 0.25 -0.40
C ILE A 5 4.66 -1.10 -1.09
N SER A 6 3.82 -2.00 -0.58
CA SER A 6 3.57 -3.32 -1.16
C SER A 6 2.11 -3.46 -1.55
N LEU A 7 1.81 -4.48 -2.35
CA LEU A 7 0.43 -4.92 -2.55
C LEU A 7 -0.08 -5.63 -1.29
N ASN A 8 -1.40 -5.77 -1.20
CA ASN A 8 -2.02 -6.67 -0.23
C ASN A 8 -1.45 -8.10 -0.38
N PRO A 9 -1.10 -8.79 0.72
CA PRO A 9 -0.71 -10.19 0.66
C PRO A 9 -1.85 -11.12 0.20
N ASP A 10 -3.12 -10.72 0.36
CA ASP A 10 -4.26 -11.46 -0.14
C ASP A 10 -4.45 -11.21 -1.65
N ALA A 11 -4.15 -12.25 -2.45
CA ALA A 11 -4.25 -12.21 -3.90
C ALA A 11 -5.68 -12.01 -4.42
N GLU A 12 -6.70 -12.48 -3.70
CA GLU A 12 -8.10 -12.31 -4.09
C GLU A 12 -8.53 -10.84 -3.97
N VAL A 13 -8.09 -10.17 -2.90
CA VAL A 13 -8.30 -8.73 -2.71
C VAL A 13 -7.59 -7.95 -3.82
N VAL A 14 -6.32 -8.26 -4.11
CA VAL A 14 -5.56 -7.59 -5.19
C VAL A 14 -6.30 -7.75 -6.52
N ARG A 15 -6.76 -8.96 -6.84
CA ARG A 15 -7.47 -9.24 -8.10
C ARG A 15 -8.77 -8.44 -8.18
N SER A 16 -9.62 -8.53 -7.16
CA SER A 16 -10.92 -7.83 -7.13
C SER A 16 -10.77 -6.31 -7.27
N VAL A 17 -9.79 -5.70 -6.60
CA VAL A 17 -9.56 -4.25 -6.71
C VAL A 17 -9.00 -3.87 -8.08
N ARG A 18 -8.11 -4.68 -8.67
CA ARG A 18 -7.60 -4.44 -10.03
C ARG A 18 -8.70 -4.51 -11.08
N GLU A 19 -9.57 -5.52 -11.02
CA GLU A 19 -10.75 -5.59 -11.88
C GLU A 19 -11.66 -4.36 -11.67
N GLY A 20 -11.81 -3.91 -10.42
CA GLY A 20 -12.50 -2.66 -10.09
C GLY A 20 -11.89 -1.45 -10.77
N LEU A 21 -10.56 -1.31 -10.74
CA LEU A 21 -9.82 -0.24 -11.41
C LEU A 21 -9.97 -0.30 -12.93
N GLU A 22 -9.96 -1.48 -13.54
CA GLU A 22 -10.17 -1.64 -14.97
C GLU A 22 -11.57 -1.17 -15.38
N ARG A 23 -12.62 -1.59 -14.64
CA ARG A 23 -14.01 -1.19 -14.91
C ARG A 23 -14.26 0.32 -14.75
N THR A 24 -13.54 0.97 -13.85
CA THR A 24 -13.68 2.41 -13.63
C THR A 24 -12.81 3.25 -14.55
N GLY A 25 -11.88 2.65 -15.32
CA GLY A 25 -10.91 3.37 -16.14
C GLY A 25 -9.75 3.97 -15.34
N GLY A 26 -9.32 3.30 -14.27
CA GLY A 26 -8.19 3.68 -13.42
C GLY A 26 -8.55 4.52 -12.18
N TYR A 27 -9.84 4.80 -11.95
CA TYR A 27 -10.32 5.56 -10.79
C TYR A 27 -10.66 4.62 -9.62
N CYS A 28 -10.50 5.05 -8.37
CA CYS A 28 -10.73 4.20 -7.19
C CYS A 28 -12.11 3.53 -7.27
N PRO A 29 -12.21 2.19 -7.21
CA PRO A 29 -13.52 1.52 -7.21
C PRO A 29 -14.35 1.85 -5.97
N CYS A 30 -13.72 2.42 -4.94
CA CYS A 30 -14.36 2.92 -3.73
C CYS A 30 -15.05 4.29 -3.87
N ARG A 31 -14.87 5.00 -4.99
CA ARG A 31 -15.42 6.34 -5.19
C ARG A 31 -16.35 6.36 -6.40
N LEU A 32 -17.47 7.07 -6.25
CA LEU A 32 -18.41 7.31 -7.36
C LEU A 32 -17.86 8.36 -8.34
N GLU A 33 -17.22 9.40 -7.82
CA GLU A 33 -16.68 10.50 -8.62
C GLU A 33 -15.38 10.10 -9.33
N ARG A 34 -15.29 10.43 -10.62
CA ARG A 34 -14.10 10.23 -11.44
C ARG A 34 -13.37 11.55 -11.62
N THR A 35 -12.42 11.82 -10.73
CA THR A 35 -11.60 13.03 -10.73
C THR A 35 -10.13 12.68 -10.59
N GLU A 36 -9.22 13.62 -10.84
CA GLU A 36 -7.77 13.39 -10.64
C GLU A 36 -7.45 12.99 -9.19
N ALA A 37 -8.24 13.42 -8.21
CA ALA A 37 -8.06 13.03 -6.82
C ALA A 37 -8.39 11.55 -6.58
N THR A 38 -9.30 10.96 -7.37
CA THR A 38 -9.73 9.57 -7.23
C THR A 38 -8.99 8.60 -8.16
N LYS A 39 -8.19 9.07 -9.13
CA LYS A 39 -7.29 8.20 -9.92
C LYS A 39 -6.34 7.44 -9.01
N CYS A 40 -6.26 6.12 -9.18
CA CYS A 40 -5.35 5.29 -8.40
C CYS A 40 -3.90 5.53 -8.82
N MET A 41 -2.94 5.76 -7.91
CA MET A 41 -3.06 5.86 -6.46
C MET A 41 -3.69 7.20 -6.06
N CYS A 42 -4.83 7.14 -5.35
CA CYS A 42 -5.64 8.32 -5.05
C CYS A 42 -4.87 9.33 -4.20
N ARG A 43 -5.27 10.60 -4.29
CA ARG A 43 -4.65 11.70 -3.55
C ARG A 43 -4.63 11.42 -2.04
N GLU A 44 -5.74 10.91 -1.50
CA GLU A 44 -5.87 10.55 -0.08
C GLU A 44 -4.76 9.59 0.38
N PHE A 45 -4.54 8.48 -0.35
CA PHE A 45 -3.49 7.53 0.04
C PHE A 45 -2.09 8.11 -0.19
N ARG A 46 -1.87 8.92 -1.24
CA ARG A 46 -0.59 9.61 -1.43
C ARG A 46 -0.26 10.58 -0.28
N GLU A 47 -1.26 11.28 0.23
CA GLU A 47 -1.12 12.18 1.38
C GLU A 47 -0.86 11.40 2.68
N GLN A 48 -1.57 10.29 2.91
CA GLN A 48 -1.26 9.38 4.03
C GLN A 48 0.16 8.82 3.94
N VAL A 49 0.60 8.39 2.76
CA VAL A 49 1.96 7.90 2.53
C VAL A 49 3.01 8.98 2.78
N ALA A 50 2.69 10.27 2.58
CA ALA A 50 3.59 11.36 2.89
C ALA A 50 3.79 11.57 4.41
N ASP A 51 2.85 11.11 5.25
CA ASP A 51 3.00 11.14 6.71
C ASP A 51 4.04 10.09 7.15
N PRO A 52 5.18 10.50 7.75
CA PRO A 52 6.23 9.59 8.21
C PRO A 52 5.81 8.70 9.39
N ASN A 53 4.64 8.93 10.00
CA ASN A 53 4.09 8.09 11.07
C ASN A 53 2.99 7.15 10.57
N PHE A 54 2.53 7.31 9.34
CA PHE A 54 1.53 6.42 8.76
C PHE A 54 2.17 5.09 8.33
N GLU A 55 1.62 4.01 8.86
CA GLU A 55 1.83 2.61 8.47
C GLU A 55 0.44 1.98 8.36
N GLY A 56 0.10 1.42 7.20
CA GLY A 56 -1.28 1.01 6.97
C GLY A 56 -1.69 0.81 5.51
N PHE A 57 -2.91 0.33 5.35
CA PHE A 57 -3.54 0.10 4.05
C PHE A 57 -4.18 1.37 3.49
N CYS A 58 -4.26 1.46 2.16
CA CYS A 58 -5.24 2.34 1.52
C CYS A 58 -6.67 1.84 1.77
N HIS A 59 -7.69 2.69 1.56
CA HIS A 59 -9.09 2.33 1.83
C HIS A 59 -9.57 1.08 1.04
N CYS A 60 -9.15 0.92 -0.22
CA CYS A 60 -9.47 -0.27 -1.02
C CYS A 60 -8.65 -1.51 -0.63
N MET A 61 -7.75 -1.39 0.33
CA MET A 61 -6.82 -2.43 0.75
C MET A 61 -5.88 -2.94 -0.36
N LEU A 62 -5.71 -2.22 -1.48
CA LEU A 62 -4.79 -2.67 -2.54
C LEU A 62 -3.31 -2.51 -2.16
N TYR A 63 -2.99 -1.42 -1.49
CA TYR A 63 -1.61 -1.05 -1.13
C TYR A 63 -1.46 -0.96 0.38
N TYR A 64 -0.32 -1.41 0.90
CA TYR A 64 0.10 -1.28 2.29
C TYR A 64 1.42 -0.53 2.35
N LYS A 65 1.51 0.50 3.20
CA LYS A 65 2.78 1.14 3.54
C LYS A 65 3.33 0.51 4.81
N SER A 66 4.56 0.05 4.76
CA SER A 66 5.30 -0.52 5.91
C SER A 66 6.64 0.20 6.12
N TYR A 67 7.23 -0.02 7.29
CA TYR A 67 8.58 0.42 7.61
C TYR A 67 9.51 -0.78 7.76
N GLU A 68 10.56 -0.86 6.94
CA GLU A 68 11.64 -1.80 7.21
C GLU A 68 12.36 -1.36 8.50
N LYS A 69 12.28 -2.22 9.53
CA LYS A 69 13.16 -2.12 10.69
C LYS A 69 14.57 -2.37 10.17
N LYS A 70 15.48 -1.41 10.41
CA LYS A 70 16.91 -1.67 10.19
C LYS A 70 17.30 -2.72 11.22
N GLU A 71 17.36 -3.99 10.83
CA GLU A 71 18.03 -5.00 11.64
C GLU A 71 19.45 -4.48 11.87
N ASN A 72 19.81 -4.31 13.14
CA ASN A 72 21.19 -4.07 13.51
C ASN A 72 21.99 -5.35 13.18
N GLU A 73 23.24 -5.18 12.75
CA GLU A 73 24.08 -6.27 12.24
C GLU A 73 24.17 -7.46 13.22
N HIS A 74 24.02 -7.17 14.51
CA HIS A 74 23.93 -8.13 15.60
C HIS A 74 22.65 -9.01 15.58
N GLU A 75 21.47 -8.45 15.29
CA GLU A 75 20.23 -9.23 15.13
C GLU A 75 20.27 -10.10 13.86
N ARG A 76 20.85 -9.57 12.79
CA ARG A 76 21.01 -10.28 11.51
C ARG A 76 21.95 -11.49 11.63
N SER A 77 23.01 -11.39 12.45
CA SER A 77 23.90 -12.52 12.75
C SER A 77 23.20 -13.61 13.57
N LYS A 78 22.40 -13.25 14.59
CA LYS A 78 21.65 -14.21 15.42
C LYS A 78 20.62 -15.04 14.65
N ARG A 79 20.04 -14.50 13.58
CA ARG A 79 19.06 -15.21 12.74
C ARG A 79 19.69 -16.23 11.78
N LYS A 80 21.00 -16.11 11.49
CA LYS A 80 21.72 -17.03 10.60
C LYS A 80 22.28 -18.26 11.31
N GLU A 81 22.26 -18.27 12.63
CA GLU A 81 22.76 -19.37 13.48
C GLU A 81 21.64 -20.32 13.97
N LEU A 82 20.40 -20.09 13.52
CA LEU A 82 19.21 -20.92 13.73
C LEU A 82 18.76 -21.54 12.40
#